data_AF-A0A3D2XYQ9-F1
#
_entry.id   AF-A0A3D2XYQ9-F1
#
_cell.length_a   1.000
_cell.length_b   1.000
_cell.length_c   1.000
_cell.angle_alpha   90.00
_cell.angle_beta   90.00
_cell.angle_gamma   90.00
#
_symmetry.space_group_name_H-M   'P 1'
#
loop_
_entity.id
_entity.type
_entity.pdbx_description
1 polymer ?
#
loop_
_entity_poly.entity_id
_entity_poly.type
_entity_poly.pdbx_seq_one_letter_code
_entity_poly.pdbx_strand_id
1 'polypeptide(L)'
;ATQEVTMRMNLPANDDYLDPTAFNPDDTLTYNAATSVTVYDSLGESHIMTYYFVKDGTDADGTPGPDQLNSWLMFATVDDTPVDIAGGDTSVPLPQRPDPQNTNPTEDWLPARLNFNQSGDFTSQVPAGGITTVALGDDGTANSAIALTGGADQTQTISIDFNLDPLGGQTINEPTQYASAFEVTSLEQDGLPVGRLTGVDIGEDGLVRATFSNGTSEPVVRVALVRFANEQGLTQQSNTAWKESIESGEALAGEATTGTFGEINSSALEQANVNLTTELIDMIIAQRNFQANSRALEVNNQLNQTILNIR
;
A
#
# COMPACT_ATOMS: atom_id res chain seq x y z
N ALA A 1 -3.26 7.87 -7.79
CA ALA A 1 -4.62 7.66 -8.33
C ALA A 1 -5.26 6.46 -7.68
N THR A 2 -6.47 6.65 -7.16
CA THR A 2 -7.39 5.56 -6.82
C THR A 2 -7.82 4.86 -8.11
N GLN A 3 -7.76 3.54 -8.13
CA GLN A 3 -8.26 2.68 -9.21
C GLN A 3 -9.51 1.91 -8.77
N GLU A 4 -9.62 1.59 -7.49
CA GLU A 4 -10.72 0.80 -6.95
C GLU A 4 -11.22 1.37 -5.62
N VAL A 5 -12.55 1.32 -5.47
CA VAL A 5 -13.26 1.53 -4.21
C VAL A 5 -14.06 0.28 -3.91
N THR A 6 -13.78 -0.38 -2.79
CA THR A 6 -14.54 -1.53 -2.31
C THR A 6 -15.55 -1.07 -1.27
N MET A 7 -16.82 -1.45 -1.42
CA MET A 7 -17.89 -1.03 -0.51
C MET A 7 -18.76 -2.20 -0.06
N ARG A 8 -19.01 -2.24 1.25
CA ARG A 8 -19.96 -3.17 1.87
C ARG A 8 -20.94 -2.40 2.73
N MET A 9 -22.23 -2.66 2.54
CA MET A 9 -23.29 -1.94 3.24
C MET A 9 -24.56 -2.78 3.38
N ASN A 10 -25.45 -2.35 4.26
CA ASN A 10 -26.83 -2.78 4.31
C ASN A 10 -27.74 -1.69 3.73
N LEU A 11 -28.53 -2.03 2.71
CA LEU A 11 -29.57 -1.16 2.15
C LEU A 11 -30.94 -1.49 2.78
N PRO A 12 -31.74 -0.51 3.23
CA PRO A 12 -33.00 -0.80 3.93
C PRO A 12 -34.11 -1.39 3.05
N ALA A 13 -34.49 -2.64 3.32
CA ALA A 13 -35.56 -3.31 2.59
C ALA A 13 -36.95 -2.67 2.79
N ASN A 14 -37.15 -1.88 3.85
CA ASN A 14 -38.42 -1.25 4.20
C ASN A 14 -38.56 0.20 3.73
N ASP A 15 -37.53 0.77 3.10
CA ASP A 15 -37.62 2.13 2.57
C ASP A 15 -38.63 2.22 1.42
N ASP A 16 -39.25 3.40 1.30
CA ASP A 16 -40.18 3.69 0.21
C ASP A 16 -39.43 3.76 -1.13
N TYR A 17 -40.12 3.32 -2.18
CA TYR A 17 -39.63 3.50 -3.55
C TYR A 17 -39.68 4.98 -3.92
N LEU A 18 -38.63 5.47 -4.55
CA LEU A 18 -38.54 6.84 -5.06
C LEU A 18 -38.55 6.81 -6.59
N ASP A 19 -39.00 7.90 -7.20
CA ASP A 19 -38.97 8.07 -8.66
C ASP A 19 -37.54 8.41 -9.11
N PRO A 20 -36.86 7.53 -9.87
CA PRO A 20 -35.50 7.79 -10.33
C PRO A 20 -35.37 9.08 -11.14
N THR A 21 -36.40 9.49 -11.88
CA THR A 21 -36.37 10.71 -12.70
C THR A 21 -36.30 12.00 -11.90
N ALA A 22 -36.64 11.93 -10.61
CA ALA A 22 -36.59 13.06 -9.69
C ALA A 22 -35.25 13.18 -8.95
N PHE A 23 -34.31 12.25 -9.16
CA PHE A 23 -33.03 12.25 -8.45
C PHE A 23 -32.26 13.57 -8.64
N ASN A 24 -31.84 14.15 -7.52
CA ASN A 24 -31.03 15.36 -7.45
C ASN A 24 -30.07 15.27 -6.23
N PRO A 25 -28.74 15.29 -6.43
CA PRO A 25 -27.78 15.20 -5.33
C PRO A 25 -27.90 16.32 -4.28
N ASP A 26 -28.45 17.49 -4.65
CA ASP A 26 -28.67 18.63 -3.75
C ASP A 26 -29.96 18.51 -2.92
N ASP A 27 -30.86 17.59 -3.25
CA ASP A 27 -32.13 17.39 -2.55
C ASP A 27 -32.20 16.01 -1.87
N THR A 28 -32.07 16.05 -0.54
CA THR A 28 -32.12 14.88 0.35
C THR A 28 -33.40 14.04 0.26
N LEU A 29 -34.49 14.57 -0.31
CA LEU A 29 -35.74 13.84 -0.47
C LEU A 29 -35.79 12.98 -1.73
N THR A 30 -34.80 13.09 -2.60
CA THR A 30 -34.76 12.43 -3.92
C THR A 30 -33.94 11.14 -3.93
N TYR A 31 -33.32 10.79 -2.81
CA TYR A 31 -32.58 9.55 -2.60
C TYR A 31 -32.84 8.98 -1.21
N ASN A 32 -32.63 7.68 -1.03
CA ASN A 32 -32.88 6.99 0.23
C ASN A 32 -31.65 7.02 1.16
N ALA A 33 -30.46 6.87 0.57
CA ALA A 33 -29.21 6.83 1.31
C ALA A 33 -28.07 7.44 0.49
N ALA A 34 -27.05 7.93 1.18
CA ALA A 34 -25.82 8.40 0.55
C ALA A 34 -24.61 8.11 1.43
N THR A 35 -23.45 7.92 0.82
CA THR A 35 -22.15 7.78 1.49
C THR A 35 -21.05 8.39 0.64
N SER A 36 -19.92 8.75 1.25
CA SER A 36 -18.79 9.35 0.53
C SER A 36 -17.46 8.74 0.94
N VAL A 37 -16.50 8.77 0.02
CA VAL A 37 -15.11 8.34 0.21
C VAL A 37 -14.17 9.36 -0.41
N THR A 38 -13.04 9.60 0.23
CA THR A 38 -11.97 10.41 -0.37
C THR A 38 -11.18 9.55 -1.35
N VAL A 39 -11.15 9.96 -2.61
CA VAL A 39 -10.36 9.34 -3.68
C VAL A 39 -9.21 10.28 -4.07
N TYR A 40 -8.19 9.74 -4.71
CA TYR A 40 -7.00 10.50 -5.12
C TYR A 40 -6.84 10.48 -6.63
N ASP A 41 -6.45 11.60 -7.22
CA ASP A 41 -6.12 11.68 -8.63
C ASP A 41 -4.71 11.12 -8.94
N SER A 42 -4.29 11.19 -10.20
CA SER A 42 -2.94 10.80 -10.63
C SER A 42 -1.79 11.64 -10.03
N LEU A 43 -2.07 12.87 -9.58
CA LEU A 43 -1.10 13.80 -9.00
C LEU A 43 -1.09 13.77 -7.46
N GLY A 44 -2.00 12.99 -6.86
CA GLY A 44 -2.18 12.84 -5.42
C GLY A 44 -3.04 13.93 -4.76
N GLU A 45 -3.77 14.72 -5.54
CA GLU A 45 -4.84 15.59 -5.04
C GLU A 45 -6.04 14.75 -4.59
N SER A 46 -6.71 15.20 -3.52
CA SER A 46 -7.84 14.51 -2.91
C SER A 46 -9.16 15.07 -3.44
N HIS A 47 -10.06 14.17 -3.85
CA HIS A 47 -11.42 14.48 -4.28
C HIS A 47 -12.43 13.69 -3.44
N ILE A 48 -13.64 14.21 -3.26
CA ILE A 48 -14.71 13.52 -2.53
C ILE A 48 -15.62 12.84 -3.55
N MET A 49 -15.64 11.51 -3.54
CA MET A 49 -16.57 10.73 -4.32
C MET A 49 -17.79 10.37 -3.47
N THR A 50 -18.98 10.81 -3.87
CA THR A 50 -20.24 10.56 -3.16
C THR A 50 -21.13 9.63 -3.97
N TYR A 51 -21.61 8.57 -3.32
CA TYR A 51 -22.57 7.61 -3.86
C TYR A 51 -23.95 7.87 -3.28
N TYR A 52 -24.96 7.89 -4.15
CA TYR A 52 -26.37 8.06 -3.78
C TYR A 52 -27.17 6.83 -4.20
N PHE A 53 -27.96 6.30 -3.29
CA PHE A 53 -28.78 5.10 -3.51
C PHE A 53 -30.25 5.47 -3.55
N VAL A 54 -30.90 5.11 -4.65
CA VAL A 54 -32.34 5.30 -4.89
C VAL A 54 -32.97 3.93 -5.03
N LYS A 55 -33.94 3.60 -4.18
CA LYS A 55 -34.64 2.34 -4.23
C LYS A 55 -35.65 2.37 -5.37
N ASP A 56 -35.43 1.52 -6.36
CA ASP A 56 -36.28 1.43 -7.54
C ASP A 56 -37.23 0.23 -7.43
N GLY A 57 -38.48 0.48 -7.81
CA GLY A 57 -39.55 -0.52 -7.85
C GLY A 57 -40.24 -0.61 -9.21
N THR A 58 -39.69 0.05 -10.24
CA THR A 58 -40.24 0.10 -11.60
C THR A 58 -39.51 -0.86 -12.53
N ASP A 59 -40.22 -1.53 -13.45
CA ASP A 59 -39.64 -2.39 -14.47
C ASP A 59 -38.99 -1.60 -15.63
N ALA A 60 -38.39 -2.32 -16.59
CA ALA A 60 -37.74 -1.74 -17.76
C ALA A 60 -38.70 -0.96 -18.70
N ASP A 61 -40.01 -1.02 -18.45
CA ASP A 61 -41.05 -0.27 -19.15
C ASP A 61 -41.66 0.84 -18.24
N GLY A 62 -41.06 1.10 -17.07
CA GLY A 62 -41.51 2.12 -16.10
C GLY A 62 -42.75 1.73 -15.28
N THR A 63 -43.14 0.46 -15.28
CA THR A 63 -44.32 -0.05 -14.57
C THR A 63 -43.89 -0.75 -13.27
N PRO A 64 -44.51 -0.47 -12.10
CA PRO A 64 -44.18 -1.20 -10.88
C PRO A 64 -44.49 -2.70 -11.04
N GLY A 65 -43.45 -3.53 -11.19
CA GLY A 65 -43.55 -4.96 -11.48
C GLY A 65 -43.16 -5.83 -10.29
N PRO A 66 -43.76 -7.03 -10.11
CA PRO A 66 -43.43 -7.95 -9.02
C PRO A 66 -41.99 -8.52 -9.09
N ASP A 67 -41.32 -8.40 -10.24
CA ASP A 67 -39.99 -8.98 -10.51
C ASP A 67 -38.82 -7.99 -10.27
N GLN A 68 -39.12 -6.73 -9.87
CA GLN A 68 -38.12 -5.70 -9.52
C GLN A 68 -38.22 -5.23 -8.07
N LEU A 69 -38.89 -6.02 -7.23
CA LEU A 69 -38.80 -5.88 -5.78
C LEU A 69 -37.31 -6.03 -5.40
N ASN A 70 -36.81 -5.12 -4.58
CA ASN A 70 -35.44 -5.13 -4.05
C ASN A 70 -34.32 -4.74 -5.04
N SER A 71 -34.58 -3.77 -5.91
CA SER A 71 -33.55 -3.16 -6.77
C SER A 71 -33.18 -1.74 -6.33
N TRP A 72 -31.93 -1.35 -6.56
CA TRP A 72 -31.40 -0.04 -6.21
C TRP A 72 -30.58 0.54 -7.35
N LEU A 73 -30.77 1.83 -7.62
CA LEU A 73 -29.91 2.60 -8.49
C LEU A 73 -28.85 3.33 -7.67
N MET A 74 -27.62 3.30 -8.15
CA MET A 74 -26.50 4.02 -7.56
C MET A 74 -26.01 5.10 -8.52
N PHE A 75 -26.14 6.35 -8.10
CA PHE A 75 -25.58 7.52 -8.77
C PHE A 75 -24.28 7.93 -8.08
N ALA A 76 -23.35 8.53 -8.82
CA ALA A 76 -22.06 8.96 -8.28
C ALA A 76 -21.74 10.41 -8.64
N THR A 77 -21.09 11.12 -7.74
CA THR A 77 -20.49 12.44 -7.99
C THR A 77 -19.06 12.45 -7.50
N VAL A 78 -18.22 13.30 -8.09
CA VAL A 78 -16.89 13.63 -7.59
C VAL A 78 -16.80 15.15 -7.48
N ASP A 79 -16.56 15.66 -6.27
CA ASP A 79 -16.58 17.10 -5.95
C ASP A 79 -17.84 17.81 -6.50
N ASP A 80 -19.01 17.23 -6.18
CA ASP A 80 -20.34 17.68 -6.64
C ASP A 80 -20.56 17.64 -8.16
N THR A 81 -19.57 17.17 -8.93
CA THR A 81 -19.68 16.99 -10.37
C THR A 81 -20.25 15.59 -10.67
N PRO A 82 -21.34 15.49 -11.45
CA PRO A 82 -21.91 14.20 -11.83
C PRO A 82 -20.92 13.28 -12.54
N VAL A 83 -20.88 12.01 -12.14
CA VAL A 83 -20.06 10.97 -12.76
C VAL A 83 -20.93 9.82 -13.20
N ASP A 84 -20.84 9.46 -14.48
CA ASP A 84 -21.50 8.29 -15.03
C ASP A 84 -20.80 6.99 -14.71
N ILE A 85 -21.60 5.93 -14.69
CA ILE A 85 -21.12 4.57 -14.76
C ILE A 85 -21.07 4.13 -16.23
N ALA A 86 -19.89 3.67 -16.66
CA ALA A 86 -19.68 3.16 -18.01
C ALA A 86 -20.54 1.92 -18.24
N GLY A 87 -21.46 1.99 -19.21
CA GLY A 87 -22.44 0.93 -19.47
C GLY A 87 -23.53 0.82 -18.39
N GLY A 88 -23.78 1.91 -17.66
CA GLY A 88 -24.80 2.01 -16.64
C GLY A 88 -26.20 1.63 -17.13
N ASP A 89 -27.10 1.45 -16.17
CA ASP A 89 -28.46 1.03 -16.43
C ASP A 89 -29.26 2.13 -17.16
N THR A 90 -29.96 1.72 -18.21
CA THR A 90 -30.83 2.56 -19.05
C THR A 90 -32.25 1.99 -19.14
N SER A 91 -32.56 0.98 -18.32
CA SER A 91 -33.84 0.29 -18.33
C SER A 91 -34.99 1.15 -17.78
N VAL A 92 -34.71 2.17 -16.98
CA VAL A 92 -35.73 3.10 -16.48
C VAL A 92 -35.49 4.50 -17.02
N PRO A 93 -36.51 5.37 -17.06
CA PRO A 93 -36.31 6.80 -17.31
C PRO A 93 -35.39 7.41 -16.24
N LEU A 94 -34.44 8.23 -16.67
CA LEU A 94 -33.37 8.77 -15.83
C LEU A 94 -33.45 10.30 -15.75
N PRO A 95 -32.98 10.90 -14.65
CA PRO A 95 -32.94 12.34 -14.51
C PRO A 95 -31.94 12.92 -15.52
N GLN A 96 -32.17 14.17 -15.90
CA GLN A 96 -31.26 14.92 -16.75
C GLN A 96 -30.23 15.67 -15.92
N ARG A 97 -28.99 15.74 -16.39
CA ARG A 97 -27.95 16.61 -15.86
C ARG A 97 -27.36 17.55 -16.91
N PRO A 98 -26.70 18.65 -16.48
CA PRO A 98 -25.88 19.45 -17.36
C PRO A 98 -24.71 18.62 -17.93
N ASP A 99 -24.47 18.76 -19.23
CA ASP A 99 -23.23 18.33 -19.88
C ASP A 99 -22.10 19.32 -19.52
N PRO A 100 -21.02 18.88 -18.85
CA PRO A 100 -19.92 19.75 -18.49
C PRO A 100 -19.06 20.20 -19.70
N GLN A 101 -19.13 19.52 -20.85
CA GLN A 101 -18.39 19.83 -22.08
C GLN A 101 -19.16 20.74 -23.05
N ASN A 102 -20.50 20.81 -22.94
CA ASN A 102 -21.33 21.53 -23.91
C ASN A 102 -22.32 22.47 -23.22
N THR A 103 -22.36 23.72 -23.68
CA THR A 103 -23.26 24.77 -23.15
C THR A 103 -24.78 24.48 -23.25
N ASN A 104 -25.18 23.37 -23.92
CA ASN A 104 -26.38 22.53 -23.70
C ASN A 104 -26.49 21.51 -24.86
N PRO A 105 -26.45 20.20 -24.60
CA PRO A 105 -27.69 19.47 -24.28
C PRO A 105 -27.62 18.83 -22.89
N THR A 106 -28.78 18.56 -22.30
CA THR A 106 -28.87 17.73 -21.12
C THR A 106 -28.60 16.28 -21.50
N GLU A 107 -27.79 15.59 -20.70
CA GLU A 107 -27.62 14.14 -20.79
C GLU A 107 -28.38 13.46 -19.66
N ASP A 108 -28.83 12.25 -19.91
CA ASP A 108 -29.40 11.42 -18.87
C ASP A 108 -28.26 10.89 -17.98
N TRP A 109 -28.46 10.87 -16.67
CA TRP A 109 -27.53 10.16 -15.79
C TRP A 109 -27.48 8.67 -16.14
N LEU A 110 -26.30 8.05 -16.05
CA LEU A 110 -26.12 6.60 -16.17
C LEU A 110 -25.70 6.00 -14.82
N PRO A 111 -26.67 5.56 -13.98
CA PRO A 111 -26.38 4.91 -12.70
C PRO A 111 -25.97 3.44 -12.89
N ALA A 112 -25.45 2.82 -11.83
CA ALA A 112 -25.41 1.36 -11.74
C ALA A 112 -26.71 0.83 -11.11
N ARG A 113 -27.12 -0.40 -11.46
CA ARG A 113 -28.20 -1.11 -10.76
C ARG A 113 -27.63 -2.20 -9.87
N LEU A 114 -28.15 -2.33 -8.65
CA LEU A 114 -27.87 -3.39 -7.70
C LEU A 114 -29.17 -4.18 -7.43
N ASN A 115 -29.14 -5.50 -7.59
CA ASN A 115 -30.31 -6.35 -7.43
C ASN A 115 -30.12 -7.35 -6.29
N PHE A 116 -31.13 -7.42 -5.42
CA PHE A 116 -31.15 -8.33 -4.28
C PHE A 116 -32.29 -9.34 -4.42
N ASN A 117 -32.10 -10.54 -3.85
CA ASN A 117 -33.17 -11.54 -3.78
C ASN A 117 -34.12 -11.27 -2.59
N GLN A 118 -35.12 -12.14 -2.42
CA GLN A 118 -36.08 -12.05 -1.30
C GLN A 118 -35.46 -12.37 0.08
N SER A 119 -34.26 -12.97 0.09
CA SER A 119 -33.50 -13.27 1.30
C SER A 119 -32.54 -12.14 1.71
N GLY A 120 -32.46 -11.07 0.90
CA GLY A 120 -31.58 -9.92 1.15
C GLY A 120 -30.16 -10.09 0.61
N ASP A 121 -29.90 -11.12 -0.20
CA ASP A 121 -28.58 -11.37 -0.78
C ASP A 121 -28.41 -10.59 -2.09
N PHE A 122 -27.21 -10.08 -2.32
CA PHE A 122 -26.83 -9.46 -3.57
C PHE A 122 -26.66 -10.53 -4.66
N THR A 123 -27.29 -10.34 -5.82
CA THR A 123 -27.38 -11.40 -6.85
C THR A 123 -26.87 -10.97 -8.21
N SER A 124 -27.02 -9.70 -8.56
CA SER A 124 -26.56 -9.17 -9.83
C SER A 124 -26.42 -7.67 -9.77
N GLN A 125 -25.64 -7.16 -10.72
CA GLN A 125 -25.45 -5.73 -10.92
C GLN A 125 -25.46 -5.39 -12.42
N VAL A 126 -25.74 -4.13 -12.71
CA VAL A 126 -25.60 -3.54 -14.05
C VAL A 126 -24.64 -2.35 -13.91
N PRO A 127 -23.51 -2.34 -14.64
CA PRO A 127 -23.06 -3.32 -15.64
C PRO A 127 -22.60 -4.66 -15.04
N ALA A 128 -22.92 -5.77 -15.72
CA ALA A 128 -22.62 -7.11 -15.21
C ALA A 128 -21.10 -7.44 -15.14
N GLY A 129 -20.26 -6.72 -15.89
CA GLY A 129 -18.81 -6.93 -15.94
C GLY A 129 -18.02 -6.24 -14.81
N GLY A 130 -18.71 -5.55 -13.91
CA GLY A 130 -18.10 -4.62 -12.95
C GLY A 130 -18.67 -3.22 -13.14
N ILE A 131 -18.77 -2.48 -12.04
CA ILE A 131 -19.20 -1.08 -12.06
C ILE A 131 -17.93 -0.25 -12.16
N THR A 132 -17.76 0.47 -13.26
CA THR A 132 -16.62 1.36 -13.46
C THR A 132 -17.15 2.70 -13.92
N THR A 133 -16.58 3.78 -13.40
CA THR A 133 -16.94 5.12 -13.88
C THR A 133 -16.50 5.32 -15.33
N VAL A 134 -17.13 6.27 -16.01
CA VAL A 134 -16.50 6.93 -17.17
C VAL A 134 -15.20 7.63 -16.74
N ALA A 135 -14.41 8.08 -17.71
CA ALA A 135 -13.22 8.88 -17.44
C ALA A 135 -13.59 10.13 -16.61
N LEU A 136 -12.82 10.35 -15.54
CA LEU A 136 -13.10 11.41 -14.58
C LEU A 136 -12.60 12.79 -15.04
N GLY A 137 -11.68 12.89 -16.00
CA GLY A 137 -11.28 14.15 -16.64
C GLY A 137 -11.80 14.25 -18.08
N ASP A 138 -11.46 15.33 -18.80
CA ASP A 138 -11.78 15.47 -20.23
C ASP A 138 -10.85 14.59 -21.08
N ASP A 139 -11.35 13.41 -21.46
CA ASP A 139 -10.65 12.47 -22.33
C ASP A 139 -10.98 12.69 -23.83
N GLY A 140 -11.71 13.76 -24.16
CA GLY A 140 -12.17 14.07 -25.51
C GLY A 140 -13.36 13.24 -25.98
N THR A 141 -14.00 12.47 -25.09
CA THR A 141 -15.27 11.78 -25.35
C THR A 141 -16.45 12.57 -24.78
N ALA A 142 -17.66 12.38 -25.34
CA ALA A 142 -18.83 13.17 -24.97
C ALA A 142 -19.34 12.93 -23.53
N ASN A 143 -18.92 11.84 -22.88
CA ASN A 143 -19.49 11.39 -21.61
C ASN A 143 -18.51 11.51 -20.43
N SER A 144 -17.38 12.21 -20.56
CA SER A 144 -16.43 12.36 -19.46
C SER A 144 -16.98 13.30 -18.39
N ALA A 145 -16.76 12.96 -17.11
CA ALA A 145 -17.34 13.71 -16.00
C ALA A 145 -16.69 15.09 -15.79
N ILE A 146 -15.45 15.28 -16.25
CA ILE A 146 -14.61 16.48 -16.00
C ILE A 146 -14.56 16.88 -14.51
N ALA A 147 -14.58 15.90 -13.61
CA ALA A 147 -14.39 16.13 -12.19
C ALA A 147 -12.91 16.38 -11.84
N LEU A 148 -11.97 15.81 -12.61
CA LEU A 148 -10.53 16.04 -12.44
C LEU A 148 -10.07 17.21 -13.31
N THR A 149 -9.55 18.26 -12.69
CA THR A 149 -8.96 19.43 -13.37
C THR A 149 -7.49 19.60 -12.98
N GLY A 150 -6.77 20.55 -13.57
CA GLY A 150 -5.41 20.88 -13.11
C GLY A 150 -4.26 20.05 -13.71
N GLY A 151 -4.52 19.28 -14.78
CA GLY A 151 -3.48 18.54 -15.51
C GLY A 151 -3.21 17.12 -15.00
N ALA A 152 -4.08 16.61 -14.12
CA ALA A 152 -4.15 15.20 -13.80
C ALA A 152 -4.45 14.34 -15.04
N ASP A 153 -4.14 13.04 -14.96
CA ASP A 153 -4.53 12.06 -15.98
C ASP A 153 -6.06 12.05 -16.15
N GLN A 154 -6.48 12.56 -17.30
CA GLN A 154 -7.88 12.74 -17.62
C GLN A 154 -8.58 11.41 -17.91
N THR A 155 -7.81 10.35 -18.20
CA THR A 155 -8.34 9.01 -18.50
C THR A 155 -8.57 8.16 -17.25
N GLN A 156 -8.32 8.69 -16.06
CA GLN A 156 -8.53 7.98 -14.81
C GLN A 156 -9.99 7.57 -14.67
N THR A 157 -10.23 6.28 -14.43
CA THR A 157 -11.52 5.68 -14.11
C THR A 157 -11.44 5.00 -12.75
N ILE A 158 -12.54 4.92 -12.02
CA ILE A 158 -12.61 4.21 -10.73
C ILE A 158 -13.56 3.02 -10.85
N SER A 159 -13.06 1.84 -10.48
CA SER A 159 -13.87 0.64 -10.29
C SER A 159 -14.54 0.69 -8.93
N ILE A 160 -15.83 0.41 -8.87
CA ILE A 160 -16.61 0.33 -7.64
C ILE A 160 -16.96 -1.14 -7.44
N ASP A 161 -16.29 -1.77 -6.47
CA ASP A 161 -16.42 -3.18 -6.22
C ASP A 161 -17.35 -3.48 -5.04
N PHE A 162 -18.40 -4.23 -5.32
CA PHE A 162 -19.32 -4.80 -4.33
C PHE A 162 -19.01 -6.27 -4.02
N ASN A 163 -17.90 -6.79 -4.54
CA ASN A 163 -17.42 -8.16 -4.40
C ASN A 163 -18.49 -9.19 -4.80
N LEU A 164 -19.20 -8.94 -5.91
CA LEU A 164 -20.24 -9.85 -6.43
C LEU A 164 -19.63 -11.21 -6.76
N ASP A 165 -20.13 -12.29 -6.15
CA ASP A 165 -19.75 -13.65 -6.48
C ASP A 165 -20.48 -14.13 -7.76
N PRO A 166 -19.77 -14.33 -8.89
CA PRO A 166 -20.39 -14.75 -10.14
C PRO A 166 -20.92 -16.21 -10.10
N LEU A 167 -20.51 -17.01 -9.11
CA LEU A 167 -21.00 -18.38 -8.93
C LEU A 167 -22.31 -18.43 -8.13
N GLY A 168 -22.70 -17.31 -7.52
CA GLY A 168 -23.91 -17.15 -6.73
C GLY A 168 -23.79 -17.65 -5.30
N GLY A 169 -24.39 -16.89 -4.39
CA GLY A 169 -24.46 -17.18 -2.95
C GLY A 169 -23.87 -16.04 -2.13
N GLN A 170 -24.54 -15.67 -1.04
CA GLN A 170 -24.09 -14.58 -0.18
C GLN A 170 -22.72 -14.90 0.43
N THR A 171 -21.77 -14.00 0.22
CA THR A 171 -20.51 -13.93 0.95
C THR A 171 -20.56 -12.81 1.98
N ILE A 172 -19.72 -12.91 3.01
CA ILE A 172 -19.64 -11.87 4.06
C ILE A 172 -19.14 -10.52 3.52
N ASN A 173 -18.60 -10.48 2.31
CA ASN A 173 -17.98 -9.28 1.74
C ASN A 173 -18.91 -8.53 0.77
N GLU A 174 -20.09 -9.06 0.48
CA GLU A 174 -21.09 -8.44 -0.39
C GLU A 174 -22.03 -7.50 0.39
N PRO A 175 -22.65 -6.52 -0.30
CA PRO A 175 -23.73 -5.75 0.28
C PRO A 175 -24.96 -6.65 0.57
N THR A 176 -25.79 -6.21 1.50
CA THR A 176 -27.03 -6.90 1.86
C THR A 176 -28.22 -5.95 1.80
N GLN A 177 -29.42 -6.53 1.74
CA GLN A 177 -30.65 -5.77 1.88
C GLN A 177 -31.55 -6.37 2.96
N TYR A 178 -31.54 -5.76 4.15
CA TYR A 178 -32.37 -6.14 5.27
C TYR A 178 -33.25 -4.98 5.74
N ALA A 179 -34.31 -5.28 6.50
CA ALA A 179 -35.20 -4.27 7.09
C ALA A 179 -34.58 -3.49 8.27
N SER A 180 -33.25 -3.38 8.30
CA SER A 180 -32.47 -2.51 9.19
C SER A 180 -32.13 -1.20 8.47
N ALA A 181 -31.76 -0.20 9.26
CA ALA A 181 -31.32 1.10 8.74
C ALA A 181 -30.11 0.96 7.80
N PHE A 182 -29.90 2.01 7.00
CA PHE A 182 -28.74 2.08 6.10
C PHE A 182 -27.47 2.13 6.94
N GLU A 183 -26.53 1.25 6.62
CA GLU A 183 -25.26 1.18 7.32
C GLU A 183 -24.15 0.77 6.36
N VAL A 184 -23.09 1.58 6.30
CA VAL A 184 -21.86 1.23 5.58
C VAL A 184 -20.96 0.49 6.55
N THR A 185 -20.73 -0.79 6.29
CA THR A 185 -19.94 -1.68 7.17
C THR A 185 -18.48 -1.80 6.73
N SER A 186 -18.18 -1.48 5.48
CA SER A 186 -16.82 -1.34 4.96
C SER A 186 -16.81 -0.36 3.80
N LEU A 187 -15.79 0.50 3.72
CA LEU A 187 -15.56 1.42 2.62
C LEU A 187 -14.06 1.68 2.54
N GLU A 188 -13.43 1.09 1.53
CA GLU A 188 -11.98 1.11 1.34
C GLU A 188 -11.66 1.56 -0.09
N GLN A 189 -10.48 2.16 -0.27
CA GLN A 189 -9.97 2.60 -1.57
C GLN A 189 -8.45 2.42 -1.62
N ASP A 190 -7.91 2.21 -2.81
CA ASP A 190 -6.50 1.84 -3.02
C ASP A 190 -5.56 3.02 -3.35
N GLY A 191 -6.11 4.21 -3.54
CA GLY A 191 -5.35 5.42 -3.86
C GLY A 191 -4.58 5.97 -2.67
N LEU A 192 -3.48 6.66 -2.98
CA LEU A 192 -2.62 7.29 -2.00
C LEU A 192 -2.23 8.70 -2.45
N PRO A 193 -2.10 9.65 -1.52
CA PRO A 193 -1.50 10.94 -1.82
C PRO A 193 0.00 10.77 -2.07
N VAL A 194 0.61 11.79 -2.68
CA VAL A 194 2.07 11.80 -2.89
C VAL A 194 2.80 11.70 -1.56
N GLY A 195 3.57 10.62 -1.41
CA GLY A 195 4.43 10.39 -0.26
C GLY A 195 5.81 11.01 -0.46
N ARG A 196 6.32 11.71 0.56
CA ARG A 196 7.74 12.06 0.66
C ARG A 196 8.42 11.09 1.60
N LEU A 197 9.65 10.68 1.28
CA LEU A 197 10.47 9.86 2.18
C LEU A 197 10.60 10.56 3.54
N THR A 198 10.12 9.91 4.60
CA THR A 198 10.20 10.40 5.98
C THR A 198 11.27 9.68 6.78
N GLY A 199 11.53 8.41 6.47
CA GLY A 199 12.52 7.61 7.18
C GLY A 199 13.03 6.44 6.36
N VAL A 200 14.16 5.92 6.82
CA VAL A 200 14.71 4.64 6.38
C VAL A 200 15.02 3.84 7.63
N ASP A 201 14.49 2.64 7.70
CA ASP A 201 14.75 1.68 8.77
C ASP A 201 15.41 0.43 8.20
N ILE A 202 16.21 -0.26 9.01
CA ILE A 202 16.86 -1.52 8.65
C ILE A 202 16.41 -2.55 9.66
N GLY A 203 15.71 -3.58 9.20
CA GLY A 203 15.28 -4.70 10.03
C GLY A 203 16.45 -5.59 10.47
N GLU A 204 16.18 -6.46 11.44
CA GLU A 204 17.15 -7.46 11.94
C GLU A 204 17.58 -8.47 10.86
N ASP A 205 16.71 -8.69 9.87
CA ASP A 205 16.97 -9.50 8.68
C ASP A 205 17.77 -8.75 7.59
N GLY A 206 18.16 -7.50 7.86
CA GLY A 206 18.87 -6.64 6.93
C GLY A 206 17.99 -6.01 5.86
N LEU A 207 16.66 -6.16 5.91
CA LEU A 207 15.75 -5.53 4.96
C LEU A 207 15.66 -4.03 5.25
N VAL A 208 16.07 -3.23 4.28
CA VAL A 208 15.97 -1.77 4.31
C VAL A 208 14.59 -1.37 3.83
N ARG A 209 13.82 -0.73 4.71
CA ARG A 209 12.47 -0.24 4.44
C ARG A 209 12.48 1.28 4.41
N ALA A 210 11.95 1.86 3.34
CA ALA A 210 11.63 3.27 3.28
C ALA A 210 10.23 3.49 3.84
N THR A 211 10.08 4.49 4.71
CA THR A 211 8.78 4.97 5.17
C THR A 211 8.48 6.33 4.54
N PHE A 212 7.24 6.51 4.12
CA PHE A 212 6.78 7.71 3.43
C PHE A 212 5.73 8.47 4.26
N SER A 213 5.56 9.76 3.97
CA SER A 213 4.62 10.64 4.68
C SER A 213 3.16 10.28 4.47
N ASN A 214 2.84 9.52 3.42
CA ASN A 214 1.50 8.99 3.13
C ASN A 214 1.21 7.67 3.87
N GLY A 215 2.09 7.24 4.80
CA GLY A 215 1.90 6.08 5.65
C GLY A 215 2.35 4.75 5.04
N THR A 216 2.79 4.73 3.77
CA THR A 216 3.31 3.51 3.16
C THR A 216 4.72 3.18 3.63
N SER A 217 5.04 1.89 3.61
CA SER A 217 6.39 1.40 3.81
C SER A 217 6.76 0.42 2.70
N GLU A 218 7.80 0.75 1.95
CA GLU A 218 8.26 -0.07 0.82
C GLU A 218 9.62 -0.70 1.14
N PRO A 219 9.80 -2.00 0.86
CA PRO A 219 11.12 -2.62 0.90
C PRO A 219 11.95 -2.12 -0.29
N VAL A 220 13.14 -1.59 -0.01
CA VAL A 220 14.01 -1.02 -1.06
C VAL A 220 15.12 -1.98 -1.43
N VAL A 221 15.91 -2.40 -0.44
CA VAL A 221 17.07 -3.30 -0.62
C VAL A 221 17.21 -4.20 0.59
N ARG A 222 17.98 -5.29 0.47
CA ARG A 222 18.41 -6.09 1.62
C ARG A 222 19.95 -6.08 1.70
N VAL A 223 20.47 -5.95 2.92
CA VAL A 223 21.90 -6.09 3.20
C VAL A 223 22.26 -7.58 3.20
N ALA A 224 23.15 -7.98 2.31
CA ALA A 224 23.68 -9.34 2.29
C ALA A 224 24.85 -9.47 3.28
N LEU A 225 24.88 -10.59 4.01
CA LEU A 225 26.02 -10.97 4.84
C LEU A 225 26.89 -11.97 4.09
N VAL A 226 28.19 -11.97 4.39
CA VAL A 226 29.16 -12.89 3.79
C VAL A 226 29.93 -13.55 4.89
N ARG A 227 30.09 -14.87 4.77
CA ARG A 227 30.86 -15.70 5.69
C ARG A 227 31.94 -16.45 4.92
N PHE A 228 33.06 -16.69 5.59
CA PHE A 228 34.15 -17.52 5.09
C PHE A 228 34.29 -18.77 5.94
N ALA A 229 34.78 -19.86 5.36
CA ALA A 229 35.03 -21.10 6.10
C ALA A 229 36.12 -20.91 7.16
N ASN A 230 37.13 -20.09 6.88
CA ASN A 230 38.21 -19.73 7.79
C ASN A 230 38.44 -18.22 7.82
N GLU A 231 37.89 -17.54 8.83
CA GLU A 231 38.00 -16.08 8.99
C GLU A 231 39.44 -15.61 9.27
N GLN A 232 40.26 -16.42 9.95
CA GLN A 232 41.67 -16.08 10.24
C GLN A 232 42.57 -16.19 9.00
N GLY A 233 42.08 -16.83 7.93
CA GLY A 233 42.75 -16.87 6.63
C GLY A 233 42.52 -15.63 5.77
N LEU A 234 41.70 -14.67 6.22
CA LEU A 234 41.46 -13.44 5.48
C LEU A 234 42.71 -12.56 5.47
N THR A 235 42.97 -11.95 4.32
CA THR A 235 44.08 -11.00 4.19
C THR A 235 43.58 -9.59 4.48
N GLN A 236 44.21 -8.91 5.45
CA GLN A 236 43.87 -7.52 5.75
C GLN A 236 44.32 -6.62 4.59
N GLN A 237 43.39 -5.88 3.98
CA GLN A 237 43.70 -4.96 2.89
C GLN A 237 43.84 -3.52 3.38
N SER A 238 43.02 -3.14 4.36
CA SER A 238 43.02 -1.81 5.01
C SER A 238 42.42 -1.92 6.40
N ASN A 239 42.53 -0.88 7.24
CA ASN A 239 42.08 -0.80 8.64
C ASN A 239 41.03 -1.85 9.05
N THR A 240 39.80 -1.71 8.54
CA THR A 240 38.66 -2.60 8.84
C THR A 240 38.21 -3.43 7.63
N ALA A 241 38.97 -3.38 6.52
CA ALA A 241 38.62 -4.07 5.29
C ALA A 241 39.50 -5.31 5.09
N TRP A 242 38.82 -6.45 4.92
CA TRP A 242 39.43 -7.75 4.72
C TRP A 242 39.11 -8.28 3.34
N LYS A 243 40.04 -9.05 2.77
CA LYS A 243 39.92 -9.65 1.43
C LYS A 243 40.11 -11.16 1.49
N GLU A 244 39.27 -11.86 0.72
CA GLU A 244 39.36 -13.30 0.47
C GLU A 244 40.78 -13.72 0.03
N SER A 245 41.22 -14.86 0.56
CA SER A 245 42.49 -15.49 0.23
C SER A 245 42.30 -16.99 -0.01
N ILE A 246 43.35 -17.65 -0.52
CA ILE A 246 43.36 -19.11 -0.70
C ILE A 246 43.17 -19.84 0.65
N GLU A 247 43.64 -19.26 1.76
CA GLU A 247 43.54 -19.86 3.09
C GLU A 247 42.18 -19.62 3.77
N SER A 248 41.41 -18.60 3.34
CA SER A 248 40.07 -18.33 3.89
C SER A 248 38.98 -19.22 3.29
N GLY A 249 39.21 -19.72 2.07
CA GLY A 249 38.20 -20.34 1.21
C GLY A 249 37.28 -19.31 0.55
N GLU A 250 36.33 -19.81 -0.23
CA GLU A 250 35.38 -19.00 -1.01
C GLU A 250 34.38 -18.24 -0.11
N ALA A 251 33.99 -17.05 -0.56
CA ALA A 251 32.95 -16.24 0.07
C ALA A 251 31.56 -16.89 -0.07
N LEU A 252 30.89 -17.16 1.06
CA LEU A 252 29.51 -17.61 1.07
C LEU A 252 28.59 -16.46 1.49
N ALA A 253 27.81 -15.93 0.54
CA ALA A 253 26.82 -14.89 0.80
C ALA A 253 25.49 -15.50 1.28
N GLY A 254 24.77 -14.79 2.15
CA GLY A 254 23.45 -15.18 2.62
C GLY A 254 22.71 -14.05 3.32
N GLU A 255 21.52 -14.38 3.80
CA GLU A 255 20.63 -13.45 4.49
C GLU A 255 20.88 -13.46 6.00
N ALA A 256 20.75 -12.31 6.65
CA ALA A 256 20.80 -12.24 8.11
C ALA A 256 19.69 -13.11 8.74
N THR A 257 19.95 -13.61 9.95
CA THR A 257 19.01 -14.46 10.72
C THR A 257 18.70 -15.82 10.07
N THR A 258 19.38 -16.20 8.98
CA THR A 258 19.22 -17.50 8.32
C THR A 258 20.47 -18.39 8.48
N GLY A 259 20.24 -19.69 8.67
CA GLY A 259 21.32 -20.68 8.70
C GLY A 259 22.36 -20.43 9.80
N THR A 260 23.57 -20.04 9.40
CA THR A 260 24.70 -19.76 10.31
C THR A 260 25.09 -18.28 10.36
N PHE A 261 24.28 -17.40 9.77
CA PHE A 261 24.44 -15.96 9.83
C PHE A 261 23.80 -15.39 11.10
N GLY A 262 24.37 -14.30 11.62
CA GLY A 262 23.80 -13.55 12.74
C GLY A 262 22.68 -12.60 12.30
N GLU A 263 22.10 -11.92 13.28
CA GLU A 263 21.16 -10.80 13.07
C GLU A 263 21.91 -9.48 12.83
N ILE A 264 21.23 -8.51 12.22
CA ILE A 264 21.73 -7.15 12.07
C ILE A 264 21.12 -6.25 13.15
N ASN A 265 21.97 -5.64 13.98
CA ASN A 265 21.53 -4.63 14.95
C ASN A 265 21.59 -3.24 14.30
N SER A 266 20.44 -2.73 13.87
CA SER A 266 20.32 -1.40 13.26
C SER A 266 20.65 -0.28 14.25
N SER A 267 21.23 0.81 13.74
CA SER A 267 21.62 2.00 14.53
C SER A 267 22.59 1.72 15.69
N ALA A 268 23.24 0.55 15.70
CA ALA A 268 24.28 0.19 16.64
C ALA A 268 25.65 0.13 15.94
N LEU A 269 26.71 0.41 16.69
CA LEU A 269 28.10 0.26 16.23
C LEU A 269 28.81 -0.78 17.08
N GLU A 270 29.44 -1.75 16.44
CA GLU A 270 30.26 -2.75 17.12
C GLU A 270 31.53 -2.09 17.70
N GLN A 271 31.81 -2.35 18.97
CA GLN A 271 32.99 -1.82 19.66
C GLN A 271 34.19 -2.74 19.48
N ALA A 272 35.40 -2.19 19.66
CA ALA A 272 36.61 -2.99 19.65
C ALA A 272 36.55 -4.09 20.73
N ASN A 273 36.97 -5.30 20.38
CA ASN A 273 37.08 -6.44 21.30
C ASN A 273 38.32 -6.37 22.23
N VAL A 274 39.08 -5.28 22.20
CA VAL A 274 40.34 -5.11 22.93
C VAL A 274 40.10 -4.69 24.38
N ASN A 275 40.69 -5.42 25.33
CA ASN A 275 40.67 -5.06 26.76
C ASN A 275 41.99 -4.41 27.18
N LEU A 276 41.95 -3.10 27.43
CA LEU A 276 43.13 -2.29 27.78
C LEU A 276 43.93 -2.80 28.99
N THR A 277 43.26 -3.47 29.95
CA THR A 277 43.95 -3.98 31.14
C THR A 277 44.84 -5.17 30.79
N THR A 278 44.32 -6.09 29.97
CA THR A 278 45.08 -7.25 29.48
C THR A 278 46.23 -6.79 28.57
N GLU A 279 45.95 -5.89 27.63
CA GLU A 279 46.98 -5.34 26.74
C GLU A 279 48.12 -4.66 27.49
N LEU A 280 47.82 -3.94 28.57
CA LEU A 280 48.84 -3.30 29.39
C LEU A 280 49.69 -4.32 30.15
N ILE A 281 49.08 -5.40 30.65
CA ILE A 281 49.81 -6.49 31.31
C ILE A 281 50.73 -7.18 30.30
N ASP A 282 50.25 -7.47 29.10
CA ASP A 282 51.03 -8.11 28.05
C ASP A 282 52.19 -7.23 27.59
N MET A 283 52.00 -5.91 27.52
CA MET A 283 53.09 -4.95 27.28
C MET A 283 54.15 -5.02 28.40
N ILE A 284 53.72 -5.07 29.67
CA ILE A 284 54.65 -5.17 30.82
C ILE A 284 55.41 -6.49 30.80
N ILE A 285 54.76 -7.60 30.43
CA ILE A 285 55.40 -8.91 30.30
C ILE A 285 56.42 -8.87 29.15
N ALA A 286 56.04 -8.37 27.97
CA ALA A 286 56.94 -8.23 26.83
C ALA A 286 58.15 -7.35 27.18
N GLN A 287 57.95 -6.24 27.90
CA GLN A 287 59.02 -5.36 28.35
C GLN A 287 59.94 -6.04 29.38
N ARG A 288 59.38 -6.78 30.35
CA ARG A 288 60.17 -7.56 31.31
C ARG A 288 61.00 -8.64 30.62
N ASN A 289 60.42 -9.33 29.65
CA ASN A 289 61.12 -10.34 28.83
C ASN A 289 62.26 -9.70 28.04
N PHE A 290 62.02 -8.55 27.42
CA PHE A 290 63.06 -7.79 26.72
C PHE A 290 64.19 -7.35 27.66
N GLN A 291 63.87 -6.85 28.85
CA GLN A 291 64.86 -6.48 29.87
C GLN A 291 65.66 -7.69 30.37
N ALA A 292 65.00 -8.83 30.59
CA ALA A 292 65.66 -10.07 30.99
C ALA A 292 66.63 -10.57 29.91
N ASN A 293 66.20 -10.59 28.63
CA ASN A 293 67.04 -10.97 27.50
C ASN A 293 68.22 -10.01 27.31
N SER A 294 68.00 -8.71 27.50
CA SER A 294 69.06 -7.70 27.41
C SER A 294 70.11 -7.85 28.52
N ARG A 295 69.68 -8.12 29.76
CA ARG A 295 70.62 -8.40 30.87
C ARG A 295 71.39 -9.70 30.67
N ALA A 296 70.74 -10.74 30.15
CA ALA A 296 71.42 -11.98 29.80
C ALA A 296 72.54 -11.75 28.77
N LEU A 297 72.29 -10.90 27.76
CA LEU A 297 73.29 -10.49 26.78
C LEU A 297 74.42 -9.65 27.40
N GLU A 298 74.10 -8.73 28.31
CA GLU A 298 75.10 -7.90 29.00
C GLU A 298 76.05 -8.74 29.86
N VAL A 299 75.50 -9.66 30.66
CA VAL A 299 76.29 -10.60 31.48
C VAL A 299 77.15 -11.51 30.58
N ASN A 300 76.62 -11.99 29.45
CA ASN A 300 77.40 -12.78 28.50
C ASN A 300 78.58 -11.99 27.92
N ASN A 301 78.37 -10.72 27.54
CA ASN A 301 79.43 -9.84 27.06
C ASN A 301 80.50 -9.56 28.13
N GLN A 302 80.10 -9.34 29.38
CA GLN A 302 81.04 -9.16 30.49
C GLN A 302 81.88 -10.41 30.76
N LEU A 303 81.28 -11.60 30.67
CA LEU A 303 82.02 -12.87 30.78
C LEU A 303 83.03 -13.03 29.62
N ASN A 304 82.64 -12.71 28.39
CA ASN A 304 83.56 -12.75 27.25
C ASN A 304 84.72 -11.77 27.38
N GLN A 305 84.46 -10.54 27.86
CA GLN A 305 85.50 -9.55 28.14
C GLN A 305 86.42 -10.00 29.27
N THR A 306 85.88 -10.63 30.32
CA THR A 306 86.68 -11.19 31.42
C THR A 306 87.58 -12.32 30.92
N ILE A 307 87.06 -13.22 30.07
CA ILE A 307 87.87 -14.27 29.42
C ILE A 307 88.99 -13.66 28.55
N LEU A 308 88.71 -12.62 27.78
CA LEU A 308 89.71 -11.93 26.95
C LEU A 308 90.82 -11.24 27.78
N ASN A 309 90.52 -10.84 29.02
CA ASN A 309 91.45 -10.18 29.94
C ASN A 309 92.26 -11.16 30.81
N ILE A 310 91.94 -12.45 30.83
CA ILE A 310 92.77 -13.49 31.48
C ILE A 310 93.88 -13.93 30.51
N ARG A 311 94.86 -13.05 30.30
CA ARG A 311 96.14 -13.37 29.63
C ARG A 311 97.30 -13.21 30.59
#